data_AF-A0A3N5KHG9-F1
#
_entry.id   AF-A0A3N5KHG9-F1
#
_cell.length_a   1.000
_cell.length_b   1.000
_cell.length_c   1.000
_cell.angle_alpha   90.00
_cell.angle_beta   90.00
_cell.angle_gamma   90.00
#
_symmetry.space_group_name_H-M   'P 1'
#
loop_
_entity.id
_entity.type
_entity.pdbx_description
1 polymer ?
#
loop_
_entity_poly.entity_id
_entity_poly.type
_entity_poly.pdbx_seq_one_letter_code
_entity_poly.pdbx_strand_id
1 'polypeptide(L)'
;MVYAQGRTYYDADSHIMELPDFLRDYADPDMRERLPQIHVDAPRLKEGLVHALEHRSHRPEQVAEMVALGDTLISGPKGYMALGAF
;
A
#
# COMPACT_ATOMS: atom_id res chain seq x y z
N MET A 1 -12.72 -11.30 24.68
CA MET A 1 -13.10 -9.87 24.52
C MET A 1 -11.85 -9.04 24.65
N VAL A 2 -11.61 -8.09 23.74
CA VAL A 2 -10.52 -7.12 23.87
C VAL A 2 -10.85 -6.13 24.99
N TYR A 3 -9.87 -5.84 25.84
CA TYR A 3 -10.02 -5.04 27.07
C TYR A 3 -10.30 -3.55 26.82
N ALA A 4 -10.15 -3.06 25.59
CA ALA A 4 -10.23 -1.65 25.22
C ALA A 4 -11.53 -1.30 24.47
N GLN A 5 -12.60 -2.09 24.65
CA GLN A 5 -13.91 -1.78 24.06
C GLN A 5 -14.40 -0.38 24.45
N GLY A 6 -14.96 0.36 23.48
CA GLY A 6 -15.46 1.72 23.66
C GLY A 6 -14.38 2.81 23.74
N ARG A 7 -13.11 2.47 23.50
CA ARG A 7 -12.00 3.44 23.49
C ARG A 7 -11.50 3.64 22.06
N THR A 8 -11.00 4.85 21.79
CA THR A 8 -10.23 5.13 20.57
C THR A 8 -8.89 4.42 20.65
N TYR A 9 -8.56 3.66 19.61
CA TYR A 9 -7.25 3.05 19.45
C TYR A 9 -6.34 4.04 18.72
N TYR A 10 -5.15 4.27 19.28
CA TYR A 10 -4.07 4.97 18.59
C TYR A 10 -3.04 3.92 18.21
N ASP A 11 -2.84 3.72 16.91
CA ASP A 11 -1.84 2.79 16.41
C ASP A 11 -0.48 3.50 16.36
N ALA A 12 0.49 2.96 17.09
CA ALA A 12 1.84 3.51 17.16
C ALA A 12 2.78 2.86 16.12
N ASP A 13 2.29 1.87 15.36
CA ASP A 13 3.10 1.07 14.44
C ASP A 13 2.32 0.77 13.16
N SER A 14 2.07 1.82 12.37
CA SER A 14 1.45 1.70 11.06
C SER A 14 2.50 1.81 9.95
N HIS A 15 2.32 1.02 8.89
CA HIS A 15 3.15 1.06 7.70
C HIS A 15 2.32 1.22 6.44
N ILE A 16 2.91 1.88 5.45
CA ILE A 16 2.42 1.88 4.08
C ILE A 16 3.36 1.03 3.21
N MET A 17 2.89 0.66 2.03
CA MET A 17 3.73 0.06 1.01
C MET A 17 3.92 1.07 -0.11
N GLU A 18 5.15 1.52 -0.32
CA GLU A 18 5.54 2.27 -1.52
C GLU A 18 5.67 1.35 -2.73
N LEU A 19 5.56 1.91 -3.94
CA LEU A 19 5.73 1.14 -5.17
C LEU A 19 7.15 0.53 -5.28
N PRO A 20 7.31 -0.63 -5.96
CA PRO A 20 8.59 -1.33 -6.02
C PRO A 20 9.76 -0.53 -6.60
N ASP A 21 9.48 0.51 -7.38
CA ASP A 21 10.46 1.39 -7.99
C ASP A 21 10.76 2.66 -7.18
N PHE A 22 10.03 2.92 -6.09
CA PHE A 22 10.14 4.15 -5.31
C PHE A 22 11.59 4.50 -4.93
N LEU A 23 12.30 3.57 -4.29
CA LEU A 23 13.68 3.82 -3.86
C LEU A 23 14.62 4.16 -5.03
N ARG A 24 14.42 3.51 -6.19
CA ARG A 24 15.25 3.74 -7.37
C ARG A 24 14.91 5.08 -8.04
N ASP A 25 13.63 5.39 -8.17
CA ASP A 25 13.19 6.58 -8.90
C ASP A 25 13.56 7.88 -8.17
N TYR A 26 13.64 7.83 -6.82
CA TYR A 26 14.01 8.97 -5.98
C TYR A 26 15.46 8.93 -5.45
N ALA A 27 16.25 7.90 -5.73
CA ALA A 27 17.67 7.88 -5.38
C ALA A 27 18.49 8.86 -6.24
N ASP A 28 19.65 9.29 -5.73
CA ASP A 28 20.65 10.02 -6.49
C ASP A 28 21.15 9.18 -7.68
N PRO A 29 21.48 9.80 -8.83
CA PRO A 29 21.80 9.06 -10.06
C PRO A 29 22.90 8.00 -9.92
N ASP A 30 23.95 8.28 -9.15
CA ASP A 30 25.07 7.37 -8.86
C ASP A 30 24.67 6.18 -7.96
N MET A 31 23.62 6.35 -7.17
CA MET A 31 23.05 5.31 -6.33
C MET A 31 22.04 4.42 -7.06
N ARG A 32 21.32 4.95 -8.06
CA ARG A 32 20.29 4.19 -8.80
C ARG A 32 20.81 2.89 -9.41
N GLU A 33 22.00 2.95 -10.01
CA GLU A 33 22.64 1.79 -10.66
C GLU A 33 23.06 0.70 -9.67
N ARG A 34 23.17 1.05 -8.38
CA ARG A 34 23.56 0.14 -7.29
C ARG A 34 22.36 -0.49 -6.59
N LEU A 35 21.16 0.05 -6.80
CA LEU A 35 19.95 -0.45 -6.17
C LEU A 35 19.38 -1.64 -6.94
N PRO A 36 19.05 -2.76 -6.26
CA PRO A 36 18.41 -3.88 -6.91
C PRO A 36 16.99 -3.51 -7.34
N GLN A 37 16.51 -4.13 -8.41
CA GLN A 37 15.09 -4.06 -8.74
C GLN A 37 14.30 -4.92 -7.74
N ILE A 38 13.28 -4.33 -7.14
CA ILE A 38 12.35 -5.06 -6.27
C ILE A 38 11.32 -5.74 -7.16
N HIS A 39 11.39 -7.06 -7.25
CA HIS A 39 10.39 -7.86 -7.95
C HIS A 39 9.32 -8.34 -6.98
N VAL A 40 8.06 -8.04 -7.29
CA VAL A 40 6.90 -8.50 -6.52
C VAL A 40 6.28 -9.69 -7.24
N ASP A 41 6.58 -10.89 -6.77
CA ASP A 41 5.94 -12.11 -7.27
C ASP A 41 4.63 -12.38 -6.51
N ALA A 42 3.56 -11.73 -6.95
CA ALA A 42 2.23 -11.88 -6.38
C ALA A 42 1.17 -11.89 -7.48
N PRO A 43 0.82 -13.07 -8.04
CA PRO A 43 -0.10 -13.17 -9.18
C PRO A 43 -1.44 -12.47 -8.94
N ARG A 44 -1.96 -12.54 -7.71
CA ARG A 44 -3.23 -11.89 -7.31
C ARG A 44 -3.16 -10.36 -7.31
N LEU A 45 -1.96 -9.79 -7.20
CA LEU A 45 -1.74 -8.34 -7.16
C LEU A 45 -1.37 -7.79 -8.53
N LYS A 46 -1.08 -8.64 -9.52
CA LYS A 46 -0.45 -8.25 -10.78
C LYS A 46 -1.17 -7.10 -11.47
N GLU A 47 -2.49 -7.21 -11.69
CA GLU A 47 -3.26 -6.18 -12.38
C GLU A 47 -3.33 -4.87 -11.58
N GLY A 48 -3.52 -4.94 -10.27
CA GLY A 48 -3.53 -3.76 -9.40
C GLY A 48 -2.18 -3.06 -9.37
N LEU A 49 -1.09 -3.83 -9.29
CA LEU A 49 0.27 -3.30 -9.22
C LEU A 49 0.72 -2.70 -10.56
N VAL A 50 0.33 -3.28 -11.70
CA VAL A 50 0.59 -2.69 -13.02
C VAL A 50 -0.08 -1.33 -13.13
N HIS A 51 -1.37 -1.24 -12.80
CA HIS A 51 -2.07 0.05 -12.78
C HIS A 51 -1.40 1.06 -11.85
N ALA A 52 -1.03 0.63 -10.65
CA ALA A 52 -0.40 1.50 -9.67
C ALA A 52 0.99 2.00 -10.11
N LEU A 53 1.80 1.16 -10.75
CA LEU A 53 3.09 1.57 -11.33
C LEU A 53 2.92 2.60 -12.46
N GLU A 54 1.85 2.49 -13.25
CA GLU A 54 1.57 3.39 -14.36
C GLU A 54 0.97 4.73 -13.91
N HIS A 55 0.09 4.73 -12.91
CA HIS A 55 -0.70 5.91 -12.55
C HIS A 55 -0.34 6.52 -11.19
N ARG A 56 0.50 5.83 -10.41
CA ARG A 56 0.90 6.24 -9.06
C ARG A 56 -0.30 6.45 -8.14
N SER A 57 -1.34 5.64 -8.32
CA SER A 57 -2.54 5.65 -7.50
C SER A 57 -3.32 4.33 -7.62
N HIS A 58 -4.23 4.12 -6.67
CA HIS A 58 -5.36 3.20 -6.85
C HIS A 58 -6.37 3.74 -7.85
N ARG A 59 -7.24 2.87 -8.37
CA ARG A 59 -8.42 3.32 -9.11
C ARG A 59 -9.40 4.04 -8.16
N PRO A 60 -10.08 5.11 -8.59
CA PRO A 60 -11.03 5.83 -7.75
C PRO A 60 -12.12 4.93 -7.15
N GLU A 61 -12.60 3.94 -7.90
CA GLU A 61 -13.62 3.00 -7.44
C GLU A 61 -13.10 2.11 -6.31
N GLN A 62 -11.84 1.66 -6.40
CA GLN A 62 -11.20 0.86 -5.34
C GLN A 62 -11.01 1.67 -4.06
N VAL A 63 -10.64 2.94 -4.19
CA VAL A 63 -10.54 3.85 -3.04
C VAL A 63 -11.92 4.01 -2.39
N ALA A 64 -12.97 4.25 -3.18
CA ALA A 64 -14.33 4.38 -2.68
C ALA A 64 -14.81 3.10 -1.97
N GLU A 65 -14.54 1.92 -2.54
CA GLU A 65 -14.85 0.62 -1.93
C GLU A 65 -14.15 0.45 -0.57
N MET A 66 -12.85 0.78 -0.48
CA MET A 66 -12.11 0.67 0.77
C MET A 66 -12.60 1.67 1.83
N VAL A 67 -12.90 2.91 1.45
CA VAL A 67 -13.48 3.90 2.36
C VAL A 67 -14.84 3.42 2.88
N ALA A 68 -15.66 2.80 2.03
CA ALA A 68 -16.96 2.27 2.40
C ALA A 68 -16.90 1.11 3.42
N LEU A 69 -15.74 0.44 3.58
CA LEU A 69 -15.57 -0.61 4.60
C LEU A 69 -15.66 -0.06 6.04
N GLY A 70 -15.38 1.23 6.26
CA GLY A 70 -15.44 1.87 7.57
C GLY A 70 -14.66 1.10 8.64
N ASP A 71 -15.32 0.76 9.74
CA ASP A 71 -14.73 0.04 10.88
C ASP A 71 -14.19 -1.37 10.53
N THR A 72 -14.60 -1.93 9.39
CA THR A 72 -14.12 -3.25 8.93
C THR A 72 -12.86 -3.17 8.06
N LEU A 73 -12.40 -1.96 7.69
CA LEU A 73 -11.24 -1.73 6.83
C LEU A 73 -9.99 -2.46 7.33
N ILE A 74 -9.80 -2.57 8.64
CA ILE A 74 -8.64 -3.24 9.23
C ILE A 74 -8.57 -4.74 8.87
N SER A 75 -9.69 -5.37 8.51
CA SER A 75 -9.76 -6.75 8.03
C SER A 75 -9.74 -6.87 6.49
N GLY A 76 -9.79 -5.74 5.80
CA GLY A 76 -9.83 -5.62 4.35
C GLY A 76 -8.46 -5.72 3.67
N PRO A 77 -8.32 -5.11 2.48
CA PRO A 77 -7.08 -5.15 1.67
C PRO A 77 -5.82 -4.72 2.45
N LYS A 78 -4.68 -5.34 2.12
CA LYS A 78 -3.39 -5.15 2.79
C LYS A 78 -2.25 -4.93 1.80
N GLY A 79 -1.12 -4.45 2.31
CA GLY A 79 0.09 -4.20 1.54
C GLY A 79 -0.17 -3.23 0.40
N TYR A 80 0.27 -3.58 -0.81
CA TYR A 80 0.04 -2.76 -2.02
C TYR A 80 -1.43 -2.48 -2.32
N MET A 81 -2.39 -3.24 -1.78
CA MET A 81 -3.82 -3.01 -2.00
C MET A 81 -4.48 -2.22 -0.87
N ALA A 82 -3.73 -1.85 0.17
CA ALA A 82 -4.28 -1.12 1.31
C ALA A 82 -4.69 0.31 0.93
N LEU A 83 -5.71 0.83 1.60
CA LEU A 83 -6.08 2.24 1.49
C LEU A 83 -4.91 3.11 1.97
N GLY A 84 -4.44 4.01 1.11
CA GLY A 84 -3.30 4.88 1.41
C GLY A 84 -1.93 4.25 1.14
N ALA A 85 -1.85 3.05 0.55
CA ALA A 85 -0.61 2.59 -0.07
C ALA A 85 -0.30 3.45 -1.30
N PHE A 86 0.96 3.94 -1.36
CA PHE A 86 1.60 4.78 -2.39
C PHE A 86 0.86 6.03 -2.89
#